data_AF-A0A5K7YX78-F1
#
_entry.id   AF-A0A5K7YX78-F1
#
_cell.length_a   1.000
_cell.length_b   1.000
_cell.length_c   1.000
_cell.angle_alpha   90.00
_cell.angle_beta   90.00
_cell.angle_gamma   90.00
#
_symmetry.space_group_name_H-M   'P 1'
#
loop_
_entity.id
_entity.type
_entity.pdbx_description
1 polymer ?
#
loop_
_entity_poly.entity_id
_entity_poly.type
_entity_poly.pdbx_seq_one_letter_code
_entity_poly.pdbx_strand_id
1 'polypeptide(L)'
;MTSDKLERSLALFKKAMDRFSEVLQEPESSIVMDATIQRFEFTYELMWKTLKNFLEDVHGVRTVSPRQVFVEAYSLSIIKKEDIFLEMIKSRNLLSHTYNEEQAVEIYKKCPSFLSAIKDLYANLPIE
;
A
#
# COMPACT_ATOMS: atom_id res chain seq x y z
N MET A 1 -20.57 1.66 -13.06
CA MET A 1 -19.95 0.36 -13.36
C MET A 1 -18.46 0.59 -13.33
N THR A 2 -17.75 -0.05 -12.39
CA THR A 2 -16.28 -0.02 -12.33
C THR A 2 -15.70 -0.62 -13.61
N SER A 3 -14.54 -0.14 -14.07
CA SER A 3 -13.92 -0.73 -15.26
C SER A 3 -13.35 -2.11 -14.96
N ASP A 4 -13.28 -3.00 -15.96
CA ASP A 4 -12.55 -4.28 -15.88
C ASP A 4 -11.12 -4.12 -15.35
N LYS A 5 -10.50 -2.98 -15.65
CA LYS A 5 -9.15 -2.63 -15.20
C LYS A 5 -9.12 -2.41 -13.69
N LEU A 6 -10.10 -1.67 -13.15
CA LEU A 6 -10.21 -1.42 -11.71
C LEU A 6 -10.48 -2.72 -10.95
N GLU A 7 -11.41 -3.54 -11.41
CA GLU A 7 -11.74 -4.84 -10.81
C GLU A 7 -10.52 -5.76 -10.73
N ARG A 8 -9.76 -5.89 -11.83
CA ARG A 8 -8.52 -6.66 -11.85
C ARG A 8 -7.48 -6.09 -10.89
N SER A 9 -7.34 -4.77 -10.82
CA SER A 9 -6.41 -4.14 -9.89
C SER A 9 -6.79 -4.35 -8.42
N LEU A 10 -8.08 -4.30 -8.08
CA LEU A 10 -8.60 -4.60 -6.74
C LEU A 10 -8.32 -6.06 -6.35
N ALA A 11 -8.54 -7.01 -7.25
CA ALA A 11 -8.25 -8.42 -7.00
C ALA A 11 -6.75 -8.67 -6.75
N LEU A 12 -5.88 -8.05 -7.55
CA LEU A 12 -4.42 -8.14 -7.37
C LEU A 12 -3.97 -7.48 -6.07
N PHE A 13 -4.50 -6.30 -5.75
CA PHE A 13 -4.21 -5.60 -4.52
C PHE A 13 -4.63 -6.42 -3.29
N LYS A 14 -5.84 -6.99 -3.30
CA LYS A 14 -6.32 -7.87 -2.23
C LYS A 14 -5.37 -9.05 -2.02
N LYS A 15 -4.99 -9.74 -3.10
CA LYS A 15 -4.07 -10.88 -3.04
C LYS A 15 -2.72 -10.49 -2.44
N ALA A 16 -2.18 -9.32 -2.80
CA ALA A 16 -0.92 -8.84 -2.24
C ALA A 16 -1.04 -8.50 -0.75
N MET A 17 -2.12 -7.81 -0.35
CA MET A 17 -2.44 -7.51 1.03
C MET A 17 -2.58 -8.77 1.89
N ASP A 18 -3.27 -9.80 1.39
CA ASP A 18 -3.42 -11.08 2.09
C ASP A 18 -2.05 -11.73 2.32
N ARG A 19 -1.17 -11.75 1.30
CA ARG A 19 0.20 -12.29 1.42
C ARG A 19 1.08 -11.48 2.36
N PHE A 20 0.89 -10.16 2.42
CA PHE A 20 1.57 -9.31 3.38
C PHE A 20 1.07 -9.56 4.81
N SER A 21 -0.22 -9.83 4.98
CA SER A 21 -0.78 -10.26 6.26
C SER A 21 -0.24 -11.61 6.70
N GLU A 22 -0.12 -12.58 5.78
CA GLU A 22 0.41 -13.92 6.08
C GLU A 22 1.85 -13.86 6.58
N VAL A 23 2.75 -13.19 5.86
CA VAL A 23 4.18 -13.14 6.24
C VAL A 23 4.42 -12.47 7.61
N LEU A 24 3.56 -11.51 7.98
CA LEU A 24 3.62 -10.86 9.29
C LEU A 24 3.16 -11.75 10.45
N GLN A 25 2.58 -12.92 10.19
CA GLN A 25 2.25 -13.92 11.22
C GLN A 25 3.37 -14.97 11.38
N GLU A 26 4.36 -15.00 10.49
CA GLU A 26 5.47 -15.95 10.58
C GLU A 26 6.45 -15.57 11.70
N PRO A 27 7.13 -16.55 12.32
CA PRO A 27 8.17 -16.27 13.31
C PRO A 27 9.28 -15.36 12.75
N GLU A 28 9.70 -14.38 13.55
CA GLU A 28 10.73 -13.43 13.12
C GLU A 28 12.06 -14.15 12.79
N SER A 29 12.57 -13.85 11.59
CA SER A 29 13.88 -14.28 11.09
C SER A 29 14.35 -13.31 10.02
N SER A 30 15.63 -13.32 9.67
CA SER A 30 16.14 -12.48 8.57
C SER A 30 15.40 -12.75 7.25
N ILE A 31 15.10 -14.02 6.95
CA ILE A 31 14.34 -14.41 5.76
C ILE A 31 12.91 -13.85 5.81
N VAL A 32 12.25 -13.92 6.96
CA VAL A 32 10.89 -13.39 7.13
C VAL A 32 10.89 -11.87 7.06
N MET A 33 11.92 -11.21 7.57
CA MET A 33 12.10 -9.76 7.45
C MET A 33 12.23 -9.34 5.98
N ASP A 34 13.15 -9.97 5.23
CA ASP A 34 13.33 -9.71 3.80
C ASP A 34 12.04 -9.95 3.01
N ALA A 35 11.37 -11.08 3.28
CA ALA A 35 10.08 -11.39 2.67
C ALA A 35 9.01 -10.35 3.04
N THR A 36 8.96 -9.88 4.29
CA THR A 36 8.01 -8.86 4.76
C THR A 36 8.22 -7.53 4.04
N ILE A 37 9.47 -7.09 3.92
CA ILE A 37 9.84 -5.87 3.21
C ILE A 37 9.43 -5.97 1.73
N GLN A 38 9.75 -7.08 1.07
CA GLN A 38 9.36 -7.31 -0.32
C GLN A 38 7.84 -7.34 -0.50
N ARG A 39 7.10 -7.95 0.45
CA ARG A 39 5.63 -7.95 0.44
C ARG A 39 5.05 -6.56 0.66
N PHE A 40 5.66 -5.76 1.53
CA PHE A 40 5.30 -4.35 1.69
C PHE A 40 5.47 -3.58 0.38
N GLU A 41 6.62 -3.68 -0.29
CA GLU A 41 6.88 -2.96 -1.54
C GLU A 41 5.88 -3.31 -2.64
N PHE A 42 5.63 -4.60 -2.86
CA PHE A 42 4.65 -5.04 -3.85
C PHE A 42 3.23 -4.61 -3.51
N THR A 43 2.84 -4.71 -2.24
CA THR A 43 1.50 -4.32 -1.79
C THR A 43 1.32 -2.81 -1.92
N TYR A 44 2.32 -2.02 -1.54
CA TYR A 44 2.33 -0.57 -1.72
C TYR A 44 2.15 -0.19 -3.19
N GLU A 45 2.92 -0.82 -4.08
CA GLU A 45 2.88 -0.52 -5.52
C GLU A 45 1.51 -0.81 -6.14
N LEU A 46 0.89 -1.94 -5.77
CA LEU A 46 -0.45 -2.28 -6.21
C LEU A 46 -1.51 -1.37 -5.59
N MET A 47 -1.35 -1.02 -4.30
CA MET A 47 -2.28 -0.13 -3.58
C MET A 47 -2.40 1.22 -4.27
N TRP A 48 -1.29 1.95 -4.48
CA TRP A 48 -1.39 3.31 -5.01
C TRP A 48 -1.83 3.31 -6.49
N LYS A 49 -1.49 2.28 -7.27
CA LYS A 49 -1.99 2.11 -8.64
C LYS A 49 -3.48 1.80 -8.70
N THR A 50 -3.96 0.97 -7.78
CA THR A 50 -5.39 0.65 -7.66
C THR A 50 -6.17 1.90 -7.23
N LEU A 51 -5.67 2.62 -6.23
CA LEU A 51 -6.29 3.86 -5.77
C LEU A 51 -6.26 4.94 -6.87
N LYS A 52 -5.20 5.01 -7.68
CA LYS A 52 -5.16 5.86 -8.87
C LYS A 52 -6.29 5.52 -9.87
N ASN A 53 -6.46 4.23 -10.20
CA ASN A 53 -7.53 3.80 -11.10
C ASN A 53 -8.91 4.13 -10.50
N PHE A 54 -9.08 3.93 -9.20
CA PHE A 54 -10.31 4.26 -8.49
C PHE A 54 -10.65 5.75 -8.57
N LEU A 55 -9.67 6.62 -8.26
CA LEU A 55 -9.83 8.07 -8.35
C LEU A 55 -10.19 8.53 -9.78
N GLU A 56 -9.59 7.91 -10.81
CA GLU A 56 -9.88 8.23 -12.20
C GLU A 56 -11.27 7.75 -12.62
N ASP A 57 -11.63 6.49 -12.33
CA ASP A 57 -12.89 5.87 -12.78
C ASP A 57 -14.12 6.40 -12.03
N VAL A 58 -14.00 6.67 -10.73
CA VAL A 58 -15.14 6.99 -9.85
C VAL A 58 -15.27 8.50 -9.61
N HIS A 59 -14.14 9.21 -9.52
CA HIS A 59 -14.14 10.64 -9.21
C HIS A 59 -13.68 11.52 -10.38
N GLY A 60 -13.23 10.93 -11.50
CA GLY A 60 -12.69 11.69 -12.63
C GLY A 60 -11.36 12.39 -12.33
N VAL A 61 -10.68 12.02 -11.24
CA VAL A 61 -9.46 12.67 -10.76
C VAL A 61 -8.23 11.96 -11.33
N ARG A 62 -7.46 12.68 -12.15
CA ARG A 62 -6.22 12.16 -12.74
C ARG A 62 -5.02 12.51 -11.88
N THR A 63 -4.34 11.48 -11.38
CA THR A 63 -3.11 11.61 -10.59
C THR A 63 -1.92 10.97 -11.31
N VAL A 64 -0.72 11.50 -11.11
CA VAL A 64 0.51 11.03 -11.78
C VAL A 64 1.56 10.45 -10.84
N SER A 65 1.37 10.56 -9.52
CA SER A 65 2.30 10.03 -8.53
C SER A 65 1.59 9.47 -7.29
N PRO A 66 2.24 8.58 -6.50
CA PRO A 66 1.67 8.08 -5.25
C PRO A 66 1.30 9.20 -4.27
N ARG A 67 2.11 10.26 -4.20
CA ARG A 67 1.84 11.41 -3.34
C ARG A 67 0.53 12.09 -3.72
N GLN A 68 0.30 12.37 -5.01
CA GLN A 68 -0.96 12.94 -5.47
C GLN A 68 -2.14 12.01 -5.20
N VAL A 69 -1.96 10.71 -5.40
CA VAL A 69 -2.99 9.70 -5.10
C VAL A 69 -3.45 9.79 -3.65
N PHE A 70 -2.53 9.82 -2.68
CA PHE A 70 -2.92 9.87 -1.26
C PHE A 70 -3.48 11.23 -0.84
N VAL A 71 -2.96 12.34 -1.39
CA VAL A 71 -3.52 13.68 -1.12
C VAL A 71 -4.97 13.78 -1.60
N GLU A 72 -5.26 13.30 -2.81
CA GLU A 72 -6.63 13.30 -3.33
C GLU A 72 -7.54 12.29 -2.61
N ALA A 73 -6.99 11.13 -2.23
CA ALA A 73 -7.75 10.18 -1.42
C ALA A 73 -8.13 10.76 -0.04
N TYR A 74 -7.25 11.58 0.54
CA TYR A 74 -7.52 12.28 1.80
C TYR A 74 -8.55 13.40 1.61
N SER A 75 -8.41 14.21 0.55
CA SER A 75 -9.36 15.30 0.25
C SER A 75 -10.79 14.79 0.04
N LEU A 76 -10.93 13.59 -0.55
CA LEU A 76 -12.20 12.90 -0.77
C LEU A 76 -12.66 12.04 0.43
N SER A 77 -11.96 12.09 1.56
CA SER A 77 -12.26 11.30 2.78
C SER A 77 -12.26 9.77 2.59
N ILE A 78 -11.61 9.27 1.53
CA ILE A 78 -11.40 7.82 1.29
C ILE A 78 -10.42 7.26 2.31
N ILE A 79 -9.42 8.06 2.68
CA ILE A 79 -8.50 7.78 3.80
C ILE A 79 -8.65 8.85 4.88
N LYS A 80 -8.48 8.44 6.14
CA LYS A 80 -8.63 9.34 7.31
C LYS A 80 -7.31 9.83 7.90
N LYS A 81 -6.22 9.10 7.65
CA LYS A 81 -4.89 9.39 8.21
C LYS A 81 -3.88 9.45 7.07
N GLU A 82 -3.59 10.63 6.54
CA GLU A 82 -2.63 10.77 5.44
C GLU A 82 -1.18 10.49 5.86
N ASP A 83 -0.83 10.79 7.12
CA ASP A 83 0.54 10.68 7.64
C ASP A 83 1.16 9.30 7.44
N ILE A 84 0.40 8.23 7.67
CA ILE A 84 0.90 6.86 7.52
C ILE A 84 1.19 6.51 6.06
N PHE A 85 0.44 7.06 5.10
CA PHE A 85 0.71 6.86 3.67
C PHE A 85 1.90 7.70 3.20
N LEU A 86 2.07 8.91 3.75
CA LEU A 86 3.28 9.70 3.52
C LEU A 86 4.52 9.01 4.09
N GLU A 87 4.39 8.34 5.23
CA GLU A 87 5.45 7.51 5.79
C GLU A 87 5.78 6.30 4.90
N MET A 88 4.77 5.59 4.38
CA MET A 88 4.99 4.51 3.40
C MET A 88 5.75 4.99 2.16
N ILE A 89 5.45 6.18 1.63
CA ILE A 89 6.20 6.77 0.50
C ILE A 89 7.68 6.91 0.87
N LYS A 90 7.97 7.48 2.05
CA LYS A 90 9.35 7.67 2.52
C LYS A 90 10.05 6.32 2.69
N SER A 91 9.41 5.36 3.37
CA SER A 91 9.94 4.02 3.57
C SER A 91 10.23 3.31 2.24
N ARG A 92 9.31 3.34 1.27
CA ARG A 92 9.53 2.72 -0.04
C ARG A 92 10.70 3.37 -0.78
N ASN A 93 10.80 4.70 -0.75
CA ASN A 93 11.90 5.39 -1.41
C ASN A 93 13.25 5.02 -0.77
N LEU A 94 13.31 4.85 0.56
CA LEU A 94 14.51 4.38 1.24
C LEU A 94 14.89 2.96 0.81
N LEU A 95 13.93 2.03 0.71
CA LEU A 95 14.19 0.65 0.26
C LEU A 95 14.83 0.59 -1.13
N SER A 96 14.42 1.47 -2.05
CA SER A 96 15.00 1.51 -3.41
C SER A 96 16.44 2.03 -3.48
N HIS A 97 16.95 2.62 -2.40
CA HIS A 97 18.26 3.27 -2.38
C HIS A 97 19.28 2.58 -1.45
N THR A 98 18.92 1.47 -0.80
CA THR A 98 19.61 1.06 0.42
C THR A 98 20.02 -0.41 0.45
N TYR A 99 21.33 -0.64 0.68
CA TYR A 99 21.94 -1.89 1.18
C TYR A 99 22.17 -1.88 2.73
N ASN A 100 21.59 -0.91 3.44
CA ASN A 100 21.72 -0.72 4.89
C ASN A 100 20.65 -1.51 5.67
N GLU A 101 21.09 -2.55 6.36
CA GLU A 101 20.29 -3.42 7.23
C GLU A 101 19.55 -2.66 8.34
N GLU A 102 20.12 -1.58 8.89
CA GLU A 102 19.48 -0.79 9.95
C GLU A 102 18.16 -0.16 9.46
N GLN A 103 18.15 0.36 8.23
CA GLN A 103 16.93 0.93 7.64
C GLN A 103 15.89 -0.16 7.33
N ALA A 104 16.33 -1.33 6.89
CA ALA A 104 15.45 -2.48 6.66
C ALA A 104 14.73 -2.89 7.96
N VAL A 105 15.47 -2.96 9.07
CA VAL A 105 14.92 -3.25 10.40
C VAL A 105 13.91 -2.19 10.85
N GLU A 106 14.21 -0.90 10.65
CA GLU A 106 13.28 0.18 10.98
C GLU A 106 11.98 0.10 10.19
N ILE A 107 12.06 -0.21 8.89
CA ILE A 107 10.88 -0.33 8.03
C ILE A 107 10.08 -1.58 8.37
N TYR A 108 10.75 -2.71 8.65
CA TYR A 108 10.11 -3.94 9.10
C TYR A 108 9.25 -3.71 10.34
N LYS A 109 9.76 -2.97 11.34
CA LYS A 109 9.01 -2.63 12.57
C LYS A 109 7.75 -1.79 12.30
N LYS A 110 7.68 -1.07 11.17
CA LYS A 110 6.52 -0.29 10.74
C LYS A 110 5.52 -1.09 9.91
N CYS A 111 5.91 -2.23 9.36
CA CYS A 111 5.04 -3.05 8.51
C CYS A 111 3.69 -3.42 9.14
N PRO A 112 3.57 -3.72 10.45
CA PRO A 112 2.26 -3.98 11.07
C PRO A 112 1.31 -2.77 11.01
N SER A 113 1.79 -1.55 11.27
CA SER A 113 0.96 -0.35 11.18
C SER A 113 0.60 -0.04 9.73
N PHE A 114 1.52 -0.26 8.80
CA PHE A 114 1.26 -0.16 7.37
C PHE A 114 0.16 -1.13 6.92
N LEU A 115 0.23 -2.39 7.32
CA LEU A 115 -0.79 -3.38 7.01
C LEU A 115 -2.18 -2.95 7.53
N SER A 116 -2.26 -2.41 8.75
CA SER A 116 -3.52 -1.91 9.31
C SER A 116 -4.13 -0.81 8.43
N ALA A 117 -3.33 0.19 8.05
CA ALA A 117 -3.81 1.28 7.19
C ALA A 117 -4.20 0.80 5.78
N ILE A 118 -3.47 -0.18 5.23
CA ILE A 118 -3.78 -0.81 3.94
C ILE A 118 -5.13 -1.54 4.00
N LYS A 119 -5.39 -2.31 5.08
CA LYS A 119 -6.66 -3.00 5.29
C LYS A 119 -7.82 -2.01 5.42
N ASP A 120 -7.63 -0.94 6.20
CA ASP A 120 -8.64 0.10 6.36
C ASP A 120 -8.97 0.78 5.03
N LEU A 121 -7.94 1.13 4.23
CA LEU A 121 -8.13 1.67 2.89
C LEU A 121 -8.92 0.69 2.00
N TYR A 122 -8.50 -0.57 1.94
CA TYR A 122 -9.15 -1.57 1.09
C TYR A 122 -10.62 -1.76 1.44
N ALA A 123 -10.96 -1.75 2.73
CA ALA A 123 -12.34 -1.87 3.21
C ALA A 123 -13.22 -0.67 2.84
N ASN A 124 -12.64 0.51 2.61
CA ASN A 124 -13.36 1.72 2.21
C ASN A 124 -13.51 1.87 0.69
N LEU A 125 -12.89 1.01 -0.12
CA LEU A 125 -13.10 1.00 -1.56
C LEU A 125 -14.40 0.24 -1.87
N PRO A 126 -15.27 0.75 -2.75
CA PRO A 126 -16.49 0.05 -3.14
C PRO A 126 -16.12 -1.23 -3.89
N ILE A 127 -16.42 -2.37 -3.27
CA ILE A 127 -16.40 -3.70 -3.88
C ILE A 127 -17.86 -4.03 -4.20
N GLU A 128 -18.45 -3.32 -5.16
CA GLU A 128 -19.79 -3.64 -5.71
C GLU A 128 -19.70 -3.87 -7.21
#